data_AF-A0A833H4S5-F1
#
_entry.id   AF-A0A833H4S5-F1
#
_cell.length_a   1.000
_cell.length_b   1.000
_cell.length_c   1.000
_cell.angle_alpha   90.00
_cell.angle_beta   90.00
_cell.angle_gamma   90.00
#
_symmetry.space_group_name_H-M   'P 1'
#
loop_
_entity.id
_entity.type
_entity.pdbx_description
1 polymer ?
#
loop_
_entity_poly.entity_id
_entity_poly.type
_entity_poly.pdbx_seq_one_letter_code
_entity_poly.pdbx_strand_id
1 'polypeptide(L)'
;MPHFISLPEEVAAVFGSAAPKFVDFLSSSFSVQRDEVIQMSALSYEKSLEKEIAGVRLEIAELRAEMKADFADVQKQISGLHKDISGLHARIAGLHNDITSQTRWILAGLIGAATLYPLITRLISRIV
;
A
#
# COMPACT_ATOMS: atom_id res chain seq x y z
N MET A 1 -28.87 -31.51 -31.74
CA MET A 1 -29.54 -32.75 -32.22
C MET A 1 -29.46 -33.77 -31.11
N PRO A 2 -30.58 -34.38 -30.67
CA PRO A 2 -30.48 -35.45 -29.68
C PRO A 2 -29.76 -36.65 -30.32
N HIS A 3 -28.62 -37.04 -29.75
CA HIS A 3 -27.99 -38.32 -30.07
C HIS A 3 -28.84 -39.43 -29.46
N PHE A 4 -29.69 -40.05 -30.28
CA PHE A 4 -30.38 -41.25 -29.87
C PHE A 4 -29.36 -42.38 -29.75
N ILE A 5 -29.31 -43.01 -28.58
CA ILE A 5 -28.49 -44.19 -28.34
C ILE A 5 -29.10 -45.30 -29.19
N SER A 6 -28.43 -45.67 -30.29
CA SER A 6 -28.82 -46.82 -31.10
C SER A 6 -28.08 -48.05 -30.61
N LEU A 7 -28.82 -49.13 -30.32
CA LEU A 7 -28.20 -50.41 -29.97
C LEU A 7 -27.49 -50.99 -31.22
N PRO A 8 -26.32 -51.61 -31.04
CA PRO A 8 -25.73 -52.46 -32.08
C PRO A 8 -26.70 -53.57 -32.49
N GLU A 9 -26.70 -53.98 -33.77
CA GLU A 9 -27.63 -54.97 -34.32
C GLU A 9 -27.66 -56.28 -33.52
N GLU A 10 -26.50 -56.76 -33.09
CA GLU A 10 -26.35 -57.97 -32.28
C GLU A 10 -27.13 -57.87 -30.96
N VAL A 11 -27.08 -56.70 -30.32
CA VAL A 11 -27.75 -56.43 -29.04
C VAL A 11 -29.25 -56.26 -29.29
N ALA A 12 -29.64 -55.55 -30.34
CA ALA A 12 -31.05 -55.39 -30.71
C ALA A 12 -31.72 -56.74 -31.04
N ALA A 13 -31.01 -57.66 -31.70
CA ALA A 13 -31.50 -59.00 -32.00
C ALA A 13 -31.76 -59.85 -30.75
N VAL A 14 -30.93 -59.72 -29.71
CA VAL A 14 -31.11 -60.40 -28.42
C VAL A 14 -32.34 -59.89 -27.67
N PHE A 15 -32.60 -58.58 -27.71
CA PHE A 15 -33.74 -57.97 -27.02
C PHE A 15 -35.05 -58.00 -27.83
N GLY A 16 -35.00 -58.24 -29.13
CA GLY A 16 -36.17 -58.35 -30.00
C GLY A 16 -37.14 -57.18 -29.86
N SER A 17 -38.39 -57.46 -29.49
CA SER A 17 -39.43 -56.43 -29.31
C SER A 17 -39.22 -55.53 -28.07
N ALA A 18 -38.33 -55.90 -27.14
CA ALA A 18 -38.01 -55.11 -25.95
C ALA A 18 -36.89 -54.09 -26.18
N ALA A 19 -36.17 -54.17 -27.31
CA ALA A 19 -35.05 -53.29 -27.63
C ALA A 19 -35.39 -51.78 -27.53
N PRO A 20 -36.57 -51.29 -28.00
CA PRO A 20 -36.94 -49.88 -27.85
C PRO A 20 -37.09 -49.44 -26.39
N LYS A 21 -37.72 -50.26 -25.55
CA LYS A 21 -37.89 -49.97 -24.11
C LYS A 21 -36.54 -49.89 -23.39
N PHE A 22 -35.57 -50.70 -23.81
CA PHE A 22 -34.22 -50.65 -23.26
C PHE A 22 -33.48 -49.37 -23.69
N VAL A 23 -33.62 -48.93 -24.95
CA VAL A 23 -33.09 -47.65 -25.41
C VAL A 23 -33.71 -46.48 -24.64
N ASP A 24 -35.02 -46.49 -24.41
CA ASP A 24 -35.71 -45.46 -23.63
C ASP A 24 -35.17 -45.41 -22.19
N PHE A 25 -34.96 -46.58 -21.57
CA PHE A 25 -34.35 -46.69 -20.25
C PHE A 25 -32.92 -46.13 -20.21
N LEU A 26 -32.08 -46.49 -21.19
CA LEU A 26 -30.71 -45.97 -21.30
C LEU A 26 -30.73 -44.45 -21.48
N SER A 27 -31.54 -43.95 -22.41
CA SER A 27 -31.67 -42.52 -22.68
C SER A 27 -32.10 -41.74 -21.43
N SER A 28 -33.09 -42.26 -20.69
CA SER A 28 -33.53 -41.67 -19.42
C SER A 28 -32.47 -41.74 -18.33
N SER A 29 -31.72 -42.83 -18.22
CA SER A 29 -30.68 -42.98 -17.20
C SER A 29 -29.50 -42.05 -17.47
N PHE A 30 -29.06 -41.97 -18.74
CA PHE A 30 -27.98 -41.08 -19.15
C PHE A 30 -28.38 -39.60 -19.09
N SER A 31 -29.66 -39.26 -19.32
CA SER A 31 -30.11 -37.87 -19.13
C SER A 31 -30.04 -37.47 -17.66
N VAL A 32 -30.56 -38.32 -16.76
CA VAL A 32 -30.49 -38.09 -15.30
C VAL A 32 -29.03 -37.96 -14.84
N GLN A 33 -28.17 -38.89 -15.27
CA GLN A 33 -26.76 -38.85 -14.89
C GLN A 33 -26.04 -37.60 -15.43
N ARG A 34 -26.34 -37.19 -16.67
CA ARG A 34 -25.77 -35.96 -17.25
C ARG A 34 -26.19 -34.74 -16.44
N ASP A 35 -27.47 -34.63 -16.10
CA ASP A 35 -28.00 -33.52 -15.33
C ASP A 35 -27.37 -33.47 -13.93
N GLU A 36 -27.19 -34.62 -13.28
CA GLU A 36 -26.50 -34.73 -11.99
C GLU A 36 -25.03 -34.30 -12.09
N VAL A 37 -24.29 -34.74 -13.11
CA VAL A 37 -22.89 -34.34 -13.32
C VAL A 37 -22.77 -32.85 -13.59
N ILE A 38 -23.66 -32.27 -14.38
CA ILE A 38 -23.71 -30.82 -14.63
C ILE A 38 -23.95 -30.07 -13.32
N GLN A 39 -24.92 -30.51 -12.53
CA GLN A 39 -25.26 -29.86 -11.26
C GLN A 39 -24.11 -29.98 -10.24
N MET A 40 -23.49 -31.15 -10.13
CA MET A 40 -22.34 -31.37 -9.26
C MET A 40 -21.14 -30.51 -9.66
N SER A 41 -20.89 -30.39 -10.97
CA SER A 41 -19.84 -29.53 -11.51
C SER A 41 -20.13 -28.06 -11.20
N ALA A 42 -21.36 -27.60 -11.44
CA ALA A 42 -21.78 -26.23 -11.15
C ALA A 42 -21.61 -25.89 -9.66
N LEU A 43 -22.05 -26.76 -8.76
CA LEU A 43 -21.89 -26.59 -7.32
C LEU A 43 -20.41 -26.54 -6.90
N SER A 44 -19.58 -27.41 -7.50
CA SER A 44 -18.14 -27.41 -7.22
C SER A 44 -17.46 -26.12 -7.68
N TYR A 45 -17.82 -25.61 -8.87
CA TYR A 45 -17.31 -24.34 -9.38
C TYR A 45 -17.78 -23.17 -8.52
N GLU A 46 -19.04 -23.12 -8.13
CA GLU A 46 -19.59 -22.09 -7.24
C GLU A 46 -18.83 -22.06 -5.91
N LYS A 47 -18.67 -23.21 -5.26
CA LYS A 47 -17.90 -23.31 -4.01
C LYS A 47 -16.44 -22.89 -4.15
N SER A 48 -15.80 -23.23 -5.28
CA SER A 48 -14.44 -22.79 -5.57
C SER A 48 -14.38 -21.27 -5.74
N LEU A 49 -15.32 -20.68 -6.48
CA LEU A 49 -15.40 -19.24 -6.69
C LEU A 49 -15.66 -18.49 -5.39
N GLU A 50 -16.57 -18.98 -4.55
CA GLU A 50 -16.82 -18.40 -3.22
C GLU A 50 -15.55 -18.36 -2.38
N LYS A 51 -14.77 -19.45 -2.39
CA LYS A 51 -13.49 -19.54 -1.68
C LYS A 51 -12.46 -18.53 -2.22
N GLU A 52 -12.29 -18.46 -3.53
CA GLU A 52 -11.36 -17.51 -4.16
C GLU A 52 -11.78 -16.06 -3.88
N ILE A 53 -13.09 -15.75 -3.98
CA ILE A 53 -13.62 -14.41 -3.66
C ILE A 53 -13.39 -14.08 -2.18
N ALA A 54 -13.57 -15.03 -1.26
CA ALA A 54 -13.27 -14.83 0.15
C ALA A 54 -11.78 -14.57 0.38
N GLY A 55 -10.90 -15.30 -0.32
CA GLY A 55 -9.45 -15.09 -0.30
C GLY A 55 -9.06 -13.69 -0.77
N VAL A 56 -9.54 -13.28 -1.96
CA VAL A 56 -9.29 -11.94 -2.50
C VAL A 56 -9.81 -10.84 -1.57
N ARG A 57 -10.97 -11.04 -0.93
CA ARG A 57 -11.49 -10.06 0.05
C ARG A 57 -10.59 -9.94 1.28
N LEU A 58 -10.00 -11.04 1.74
CA LEU A 58 -9.04 -11.03 2.85
C LEU A 58 -7.77 -10.28 2.45
N GLU A 59 -7.19 -10.61 1.30
CA GLU A 59 -5.99 -9.94 0.77
C GLU A 59 -6.20 -8.43 0.59
N ILE A 60 -7.37 -8.01 0.09
CA ILE A 60 -7.72 -6.58 -0.02
C ILE A 60 -7.82 -5.91 1.36
N ALA A 61 -8.35 -6.61 2.36
CA ALA A 61 -8.47 -6.08 3.72
C ALA A 61 -7.09 -5.93 4.38
N GLU A 62 -6.19 -6.91 4.19
CA GLU A 62 -4.81 -6.87 4.66
C GLU A 62 -4.03 -5.74 3.99
N LEU A 63 -4.09 -5.63 2.66
CA LEU A 63 -3.43 -4.55 1.92
C LEU A 63 -3.93 -3.16 2.36
N ARG A 64 -5.23 -2.99 2.61
CA ARG A 64 -5.76 -1.73 3.16
C ARG A 64 -5.22 -1.42 4.55
N ALA A 65 -5.03 -2.43 5.40
CA ALA A 65 -4.48 -2.24 6.73
C ALA A 65 -3.00 -1.83 6.67
N GLU A 66 -2.21 -2.50 5.84
CA GLU A 66 -0.81 -2.16 5.58
C GLU A 66 -0.66 -0.73 5.04
N MET A 67 -1.40 -0.37 3.99
CA MET A 67 -1.36 0.98 3.43
C MET A 67 -1.74 2.06 4.45
N LYS A 68 -2.69 1.78 5.34
CA LYS A 68 -3.08 2.71 6.41
C LYS A 68 -1.96 2.87 7.45
N ALA A 69 -1.28 1.79 7.80
CA ALA A 69 -0.14 1.81 8.71
C ALA A 69 1.02 2.61 8.11
N ASP A 70 1.37 2.33 6.85
CA ASP A 70 2.43 3.03 6.12
C ASP A 70 2.14 4.53 6.02
N PHE A 71 0.88 4.89 5.69
CA PHE A 71 0.48 6.30 5.62
C PHE A 71 0.62 7.00 6.98
N ALA A 72 0.25 6.33 8.07
CA ALA A 72 0.40 6.88 9.42
C ALA A 72 1.88 7.08 9.79
N ASP A 73 2.76 6.16 9.39
CA ASP A 73 4.20 6.30 9.60
C ASP A 73 4.78 7.47 8.79
N VAL A 74 4.40 7.60 7.52
CA VAL A 74 4.80 8.75 6.68
C VAL A 74 4.35 10.08 7.31
N GLN A 75 3.11 10.17 7.83
CA GLN A 75 2.64 11.37 8.53
C GLN A 75 3.48 11.70 9.78
N LYS A 76 3.90 10.67 10.53
CA LYS A 76 4.78 10.84 11.69
C LYS A 76 6.16 11.34 11.27
N GLN A 77 6.74 10.79 10.21
CA GLN A 77 8.03 11.23 9.66
C GLN A 77 7.95 12.70 9.20
N ILE A 78 6.91 13.09 8.46
CA ILE A 78 6.69 14.48 8.02
C ILE A 78 6.57 15.42 9.23
N SER A 79 5.84 15.02 10.26
CA SER A 79 5.71 15.80 11.50
C SER A 79 7.07 15.96 12.22
N GLY A 80 7.90 14.93 12.20
CA GLY A 80 9.28 14.98 12.69
C GLY A 80 10.12 15.98 11.91
N LEU A 81 10.14 15.89 10.58
CA LEU A 81 10.84 16.82 9.71
C LEU A 81 10.41 18.28 9.92
N HIS A 82 9.11 18.53 10.14
CA HIS A 82 8.62 19.87 10.45
C HIS A 82 9.20 20.44 11.75
N LYS A 83 9.32 19.60 12.79
CA LYS A 83 9.97 20.00 14.05
C LYS A 83 11.45 20.30 13.84
N ASP A 84 12.16 19.47 13.08
CA ASP A 84 13.57 19.67 12.78
C ASP A 84 13.81 20.98 12.03
N ILE A 85 12.98 21.28 11.02
CA ILE A 85 13.02 22.55 10.27
C ILE A 85 12.73 23.76 11.18
N SER A 86 11.76 23.64 12.07
CA SER A 86 11.45 24.71 13.04
C SER A 86 12.62 24.92 14.02
N GLY A 87 13.25 23.84 14.48
CA GLY A 87 14.46 23.89 15.30
C GLY A 87 15.63 24.55 14.56
N LEU A 88 15.81 24.25 13.26
CA LEU A 88 16.80 24.90 12.41
C LEU A 88 16.54 26.41 12.30
N HIS A 89 15.30 26.83 12.03
CA HIS A 89 14.93 28.24 11.98
C HIS A 89 15.25 28.97 13.29
N ALA A 90 14.93 28.37 14.44
CA ALA A 90 15.25 28.97 15.74
C ALA A 90 16.77 29.14 15.93
N ARG A 91 17.57 28.14 15.54
CA ARG A 91 19.04 28.22 15.59
C ARG A 91 19.59 29.32 14.67
N ILE A 92 19.07 29.44 13.46
CA ILE A 92 19.46 30.50 12.50
C ILE A 92 19.12 31.88 13.06
N ALA A 93 17.93 32.06 13.65
CA ALA A 93 17.54 33.31 14.28
C ALA A 93 18.45 33.67 15.46
N GLY A 94 18.81 32.68 16.29
CA GLY A 94 19.79 32.84 17.37
C GLY A 94 21.15 33.30 16.83
N LEU A 95 21.68 32.62 15.82
CA LEU A 95 22.94 33.00 15.17
C LEU A 95 22.89 34.43 14.62
N HIS A 96 21.78 34.84 14.03
CA HIS A 96 21.59 36.20 13.52
C HIS A 96 21.69 37.25 14.63
N ASN A 97 21.09 36.97 15.79
CA ASN A 97 21.18 37.86 16.96
C ASN A 97 22.61 37.95 17.49
N ASP A 98 23.33 36.82 17.56
CA ASP A 98 24.72 36.78 18.02
C ASP A 98 25.63 37.58 17.09
N ILE A 99 25.51 37.41 15.77
CA ILE A 99 26.25 38.19 14.77
C ILE A 99 25.94 39.69 14.91
N THR A 100 24.67 40.05 15.08
CA THR A 100 24.26 41.45 15.25
C THR A 100 24.87 42.06 16.51
N SER A 101 24.86 41.31 17.62
CA SER A 101 25.48 41.73 18.88
C SER A 101 26.98 41.90 18.75
N GLN A 102 27.68 40.91 18.17
CA GLN A 102 29.12 40.98 17.92
C GLN A 102 29.48 42.18 17.05
N THR A 103 28.72 42.42 15.97
CA THR A 103 28.93 43.58 15.09
C THR A 103 28.81 44.90 15.85
N ARG A 104 27.81 45.03 16.75
CA ARG A 104 27.65 46.22 17.60
C ARG A 104 28.86 46.44 18.52
N TRP A 105 29.35 45.38 19.17
CA TRP A 105 30.50 45.47 20.08
C TRP A 105 31.82 45.79 19.34
N ILE A 106 32.02 45.22 18.15
CA ILE A 106 33.18 45.55 17.31
C ILE A 106 33.16 47.04 16.93
N LEU A 107 32.01 47.56 16.47
CA LEU A 107 31.89 48.98 16.11
C LEU A 107 32.11 49.90 17.32
N ALA A 108 31.52 49.57 18.47
CA ALA A 108 31.74 50.33 19.71
C ALA A 108 33.21 50.34 20.13
N GLY A 109 33.89 49.19 20.05
CA GLY A 109 35.32 49.06 20.32
C GLY A 109 36.18 49.89 19.37
N LEU A 110 35.88 49.87 18.06
CA LEU A 110 36.60 50.67 17.06
C LEU A 110 36.44 52.18 17.32
N ILE A 111 35.22 52.65 17.63
CA ILE A 111 34.97 54.07 17.98
C ILE A 111 35.71 54.44 19.27
N GLY A 112 35.65 53.59 20.29
CA GLY A 112 36.37 53.79 21.55
C GLY A 112 37.89 53.90 21.34
N ALA A 113 38.47 53.00 20.56
CA ALA A 113 39.88 53.04 20.21
C ALA A 113 40.24 54.34 19.46
N ALA A 114 39.48 54.70 18.42
CA ALA A 114 39.74 55.92 17.63
C ALA A 114 39.67 57.20 18.47
N THR A 115 38.72 57.29 19.40
CA THR A 115 38.53 58.46 20.27
C THR A 115 39.55 58.53 21.41
N LEU A 116 39.93 57.39 22.01
CA LEU A 116 40.86 57.35 23.14
C LEU A 116 42.33 57.34 22.72
N TYR A 117 42.67 56.85 21.53
CA TYR A 117 44.05 56.82 21.01
C TYR A 117 44.83 58.15 21.15
N PRO A 118 44.29 59.32 20.74
CA PRO A 118 45.01 60.59 20.91
C PRO A 118 45.16 61.02 22.38
N LEU A 119 44.25 60.62 23.28
CA LEU A 119 44.34 60.95 24.70
C LEU A 119 45.42 60.10 25.38
N ILE A 120 45.45 58.81 25.09
CA ILE A 120 46.44 57.87 25.65
C ILE A 120 47.85 58.26 25.22
N THR A 121 48.05 58.53 23.93
CA THR A 121 49.35 58.95 23.41
C THR A 121 49.83 60.27 24.04
N ARG A 122 48.95 61.26 24.22
CA ARG A 122 49.27 62.50 24.95
C ARG A 122 49.63 62.27 26.42
N LEU A 123 48.96 61.35 27.10
CA LEU A 123 49.24 61.05 28.51
C LEU A 123 50.61 60.35 28.66
N ILE A 124 50.91 59.39 27.79
CA ILE A 124 52.21 58.69 27.76
C ILE A 124 53.33 59.70 27.54
N SER A 125 53.19 60.60 26.56
CA SER A 125 54.19 61.65 26.31
C SER A 125 54.40 62.65 27.45
N ARG A 126 53.52 62.65 28.46
CA ARG A 126 53.63 63.52 29.63
C ARG A 126 54.25 62.82 30.84
N ILE A 127 54.27 61.48 30.84
CA ILE A 127 54.78 60.64 31.93
C ILE A 127 56.19 60.11 31.61
N VAL A 128 56.48 59.85 30.33
CA VAL A 128 57.82 59.51 29.80
C VAL A 128 58.54 60.78 29.40
#